data_AF-A0A087RS81-F1
#
_entry.id   AF-A0A087RS81-F1
#
_cell.length_a   1.000
_cell.length_b   1.000
_cell.length_c   1.000
_cell.angle_alpha   90.00
_cell.angle_beta   90.00
_cell.angle_gamma   90.00
#
_symmetry.space_group_name_H-M   'P 1'
#
loop_
_entity.id
_entity.type
_entity.pdbx_description
1 polymer ?
#
loop_
_entity_poly.entity_id
_entity_poly.type
_entity_poly.pdbx_seq_one_letter_code
_entity_poly.pdbx_strand_id
1 'polypeptide(L)'
;MIVIDEKRIFQEIEDKNPASVSLNGPDGILPQVQETAKNITKKFGIPAYVLADTTWGTCDLNSNGSKVLGAEIQFNIGHTINTETYEKNLILIDAYDDVEFDGVAKKCADLLKGKTISLVTDSQHLHQVDKVEKILTDNGIIVKIGKGKGQLNDGQVFGCEFYPATDLKKEVDAYVFLGQSNFHASGIAL
;
A
#
# COMPACT_ATOMS: atom_id res chain seq x y z
N MET A 1 5.78 -3.16 -12.09
CA MET A 1 6.54 -4.11 -11.27
C MET A 1 6.50 -3.59 -9.85
N ILE A 2 6.24 -4.46 -8.87
CA ILE A 2 6.23 -4.01 -7.48
C ILE A 2 7.64 -3.76 -6.97
N VAL A 3 7.83 -2.58 -6.39
CA VAL A 3 9.08 -2.05 -5.82
C VAL A 3 8.88 -1.89 -4.31
N ILE A 4 9.80 -2.44 -3.52
CA ILE A 4 9.83 -2.28 -2.06
C ILE A 4 10.63 -1.03 -1.72
N ASP A 5 10.15 -0.21 -0.78
CA ASP A 5 10.90 0.96 -0.29
C ASP A 5 12.10 0.53 0.61
N GLU A 6 13.15 0.02 -0.02
CA GLU A 6 14.39 -0.36 0.65
C GLU A 6 15.06 0.84 1.33
N LYS A 7 14.85 2.06 0.83
CA LYS A 7 15.45 3.26 1.43
C LYS A 7 14.91 3.47 2.85
N ARG A 8 13.59 3.32 3.03
CA ARG A 8 12.95 3.38 4.35
C ARG A 8 13.45 2.29 5.29
N ILE A 9 13.59 1.06 4.79
CA ILE A 9 14.16 -0.07 5.54
C ILE A 9 15.59 0.25 6.01
N PHE A 10 16.43 0.73 5.11
CA PHE A 10 17.83 1.03 5.41
C PHE A 10 17.95 2.14 6.45
N GLN A 11 17.10 3.17 6.36
CA GLN A 11 17.05 4.23 7.35
C GLN A 11 16.70 3.68 8.75
N GLU A 12 15.72 2.78 8.87
CA GLU A 12 15.39 2.16 10.16
C GLU A 12 16.54 1.36 10.75
N ILE A 13 17.28 0.64 9.91
CA ILE A 13 18.44 -0.14 10.35
C ILE A 13 19.57 0.79 10.79
N GLU A 14 19.82 1.89 10.06
CA GLU A 14 20.84 2.89 10.42
C GLU A 14 20.50 3.60 11.74
N ASP A 15 19.23 3.99 11.93
CA ASP A 15 18.78 4.73 13.10
C ASP A 15 18.74 3.87 14.38
N LYS A 16 18.34 2.60 14.26
CA LYS A 16 18.15 1.70 15.41
C LYS A 16 19.31 0.74 15.65
N ASN A 17 20.18 0.55 14.65
CA ASN A 17 21.34 -0.34 14.69
C ASN A 17 21.02 -1.74 15.27
N PRO A 18 20.03 -2.47 14.71
CA PRO A 18 19.60 -3.75 15.25
C PRO A 18 20.64 -4.85 15.00
N ALA A 19 20.67 -5.87 15.87
CA ALA A 19 21.51 -7.05 15.69
C ALA A 19 21.00 -8.00 14.58
N SER A 20 19.69 -8.02 14.34
CA SER A 20 19.06 -8.77 13.24
C SER A 20 17.65 -8.27 12.95
N VAL A 21 17.15 -8.57 11.74
CA VAL A 21 15.82 -8.16 11.29
C VAL A 21 15.06 -9.33 10.68
N SER A 22 13.73 -9.23 10.67
CA SER A 22 12.85 -10.14 9.92
C SER A 22 12.02 -9.36 8.90
N LEU A 23 11.64 -10.04 7.82
CA LEU A 23 10.85 -9.49 6.73
C LEU A 23 9.71 -10.44 6.42
N ASN A 24 8.51 -9.90 6.22
CA ASN A 24 7.37 -10.64 5.66
C ASN A 24 6.62 -9.74 4.67
N GLY A 25 6.01 -10.34 3.66
CA GLY A 25 5.20 -9.66 2.66
C GLY A 25 4.32 -10.66 1.92
N PRO A 26 3.32 -10.21 1.16
CA PRO A 26 2.39 -11.10 0.48
C PRO A 26 3.11 -11.99 -0.54
N ASP A 27 2.55 -13.18 -0.79
CA ASP A 27 3.15 -14.22 -1.64
C ASP A 27 3.56 -13.69 -3.03
N GLY A 28 2.78 -12.77 -3.59
CA GLY A 28 3.02 -12.16 -4.91
C GLY A 28 4.33 -11.37 -5.02
N ILE A 29 4.96 -11.00 -3.90
CA ILE A 29 6.22 -10.25 -3.86
C ILE A 29 7.34 -10.97 -3.10
N LEU A 30 7.16 -12.26 -2.77
CA LEU A 30 8.16 -13.03 -2.03
C LEU A 30 9.56 -13.00 -2.67
N PRO A 31 9.73 -13.07 -4.01
CA PRO A 31 11.04 -12.89 -4.64
C PRO A 31 11.70 -11.54 -4.31
N GLN A 32 10.93 -10.44 -4.32
CA GLN A 32 11.41 -9.11 -3.98
C GLN A 32 11.78 -8.99 -2.49
N VAL A 33 10.99 -9.63 -1.61
CA VAL A 33 11.30 -9.70 -0.17
C VAL A 33 12.60 -10.46 0.08
N GLN A 34 12.82 -11.57 -0.62
CA GLN A 34 14.09 -12.32 -0.55
C GLN A 34 15.27 -11.52 -1.05
N GLU A 35 15.11 -10.76 -2.13
CA GLU A 35 16.17 -9.90 -2.64
C GLU A 35 16.48 -8.75 -1.67
N THR A 36 15.45 -8.15 -1.08
CA THR A 36 15.58 -7.13 -0.03
C THR A 36 16.37 -7.68 1.17
N ALA A 37 16.06 -8.90 1.62
CA ALA A 37 16.79 -9.54 2.71
C ALA A 37 18.29 -9.72 2.39
N LYS A 38 18.63 -10.15 1.16
CA LYS A 38 20.04 -10.24 0.72
C LYS A 38 20.71 -8.87 0.69
N ASN A 39 20.00 -7.83 0.21
CA ASN A 39 20.53 -6.47 0.17
C ASN A 39 20.83 -5.93 1.57
N ILE A 40 19.96 -6.19 2.54
CA ILE A 40 20.19 -5.87 3.96
C ILE A 40 21.44 -6.58 4.48
N THR A 41 21.53 -7.90 4.34
CA THR A 41 22.69 -8.66 4.84
C THR A 41 23.99 -8.21 4.17
N LYS A 42 23.97 -7.92 2.87
CA LYS A 42 25.14 -7.42 2.14
C LYS A 42 25.56 -6.01 2.59
N LYS A 43 24.59 -5.12 2.87
CA LYS A 43 24.87 -3.72 3.23
C LYS A 43 25.29 -3.56 4.69
N PHE A 44 24.61 -4.25 5.61
CA PHE A 44 24.75 -4.04 7.05
C PHE A 44 25.48 -5.16 7.78
N GLY A 45 25.69 -6.32 7.14
CA GLY A 45 26.34 -7.46 7.79
C GLY A 45 25.53 -8.14 8.89
N ILE A 46 24.22 -7.87 8.96
CA ILE A 46 23.30 -8.47 9.94
C ILE A 46 22.44 -9.57 9.32
N PRO A 47 21.96 -10.57 10.10
CA PRO A 47 20.97 -11.52 9.63
C PRO A 47 19.66 -10.84 9.26
N ALA A 48 19.15 -11.17 8.07
CA ALA A 48 17.82 -10.78 7.59
C ALA A 48 17.00 -12.03 7.32
N TYR A 49 16.03 -12.33 8.19
CA TYR A 49 15.20 -13.52 8.09
C TYR A 49 13.96 -13.26 7.24
N VAL A 50 13.66 -14.14 6.28
CA VAL A 50 12.41 -14.09 5.53
C VAL A 50 11.39 -15.02 6.20
N LEU A 51 10.33 -14.45 6.76
CA LEU A 51 9.18 -15.17 7.28
C LEU A 51 8.22 -15.42 6.11
N ALA A 52 8.27 -16.66 5.57
CA ALA A 52 7.54 -17.06 4.37
C ALA A 52 6.12 -17.60 4.64
N ASP A 53 5.63 -17.48 5.88
CA ASP A 53 4.21 -17.72 6.16
C ASP A 53 3.37 -16.70 5.40
N THR A 54 2.25 -17.16 4.84
CA THR A 54 1.31 -16.30 4.13
C THR A 54 0.89 -15.13 5.01
N THR A 55 0.79 -13.94 4.42
CA THR A 55 0.26 -12.75 5.09
C THR A 55 -0.72 -12.05 4.15
N TRP A 56 -1.91 -11.73 4.68
CA TRP A 56 -3.01 -11.17 3.88
C TRP A 56 -3.25 -9.67 4.12
N GLY A 57 -2.60 -9.09 5.12
CA GLY A 57 -2.83 -7.72 5.53
C GLY A 57 -2.24 -7.41 6.89
N THR A 58 -2.52 -6.22 7.40
CA THR A 58 -2.23 -5.84 8.80
C THR A 58 -3.06 -6.63 9.82
N CYS A 59 -4.07 -7.37 9.37
CA CYS A 59 -4.83 -8.32 10.18
C CYS A 59 -4.12 -9.67 10.40
N ASP A 60 -3.02 -9.93 9.69
CA ASP A 60 -2.30 -11.21 9.69
C ASP A 60 -0.78 -10.98 9.74
N LEU A 61 -0.30 -10.52 10.90
CA LEU A 61 1.09 -10.13 11.13
C LEU A 61 1.92 -11.30 11.65
N ASN A 62 3.13 -11.46 11.12
CA ASN A 62 4.09 -12.49 11.56
C ASN A 62 4.90 -12.09 12.82
N SER A 63 4.31 -11.29 13.71
CA SER A 63 4.92 -10.75 14.95
C SER A 63 5.47 -11.84 15.87
N ASN A 64 4.79 -12.98 15.96
CA ASN A 64 5.26 -14.10 16.76
C ASN A 64 6.47 -14.81 16.14
N GLY A 65 6.47 -15.00 14.81
CA GLY A 65 7.63 -15.57 14.09
C GLY A 65 8.88 -14.72 14.29
N SER A 66 8.75 -13.39 14.16
CA SER A 66 9.84 -12.46 14.44
C SER A 66 10.38 -12.57 15.87
N LYS A 67 9.48 -12.63 16.87
CA LYS A 67 9.85 -12.79 18.29
C LYS A 67 10.59 -14.10 18.55
N VAL A 68 10.15 -15.22 17.96
CA VAL A 68 10.80 -16.53 18.12
C VAL A 68 12.21 -16.55 17.55
N LEU A 69 12.43 -15.84 16.42
CA LEU A 69 13.76 -15.69 15.82
C LEU A 69 14.67 -14.73 16.59
N GLY A 70 14.14 -13.98 17.57
CA GLY A 70 14.88 -12.94 18.27
C GLY A 70 15.25 -11.76 17.38
N ALA A 71 14.50 -11.52 16.29
CA ALA A 71 14.71 -10.36 15.43
C ALA A 71 14.25 -9.08 16.14
N GLU A 72 15.09 -8.05 16.10
CA GLU A 72 14.84 -6.80 16.85
C GLU A 72 13.89 -5.85 16.12
N ILE A 73 13.82 -5.97 14.79
CA ILE A 73 12.88 -5.26 13.93
C ILE A 73 12.21 -6.24 12.98
N GLN A 74 10.90 -6.13 12.82
CA GLN A 74 10.15 -6.78 11.76
C GLN A 74 9.67 -5.75 10.74
N PHE A 75 9.99 -5.98 9.48
CA PHE A 75 9.45 -5.24 8.35
C PHE A 75 8.28 -6.02 7.73
N ASN A 76 7.06 -5.48 7.84
CA ASN A 76 5.89 -6.01 7.15
C ASN A 76 5.64 -5.18 5.89
N ILE A 77 5.74 -5.82 4.73
CA ILE A 77 5.89 -5.16 3.44
C ILE A 77 4.58 -5.25 2.64
N GLY A 78 4.13 -4.14 2.06
CA GLY A 78 3.00 -4.07 1.11
C GLY A 78 1.63 -3.82 1.74
N HIS A 79 1.52 -3.80 3.06
CA HIS A 79 0.28 -3.53 3.79
C HIS A 79 0.25 -2.12 4.39
N THR A 80 0.49 -1.11 3.54
CA THR A 80 0.48 0.30 3.92
C THR A 80 -0.87 0.71 4.53
N ILE A 81 -0.81 1.36 5.69
CA ILE A 81 -1.96 1.94 6.41
C ILE A 81 -1.61 3.39 6.80
N ASN A 82 -2.50 4.09 7.49
CA ASN A 82 -2.29 5.48 7.92
C ASN A 82 -1.31 5.67 9.11
N THR A 83 -0.57 4.63 9.49
CA THR A 83 0.51 4.65 10.49
C THR A 83 1.63 3.70 10.05
N GLU A 84 2.88 4.07 10.31
CA GLU A 84 4.04 3.24 9.97
C GLU A 84 4.38 2.19 11.05
N THR A 85 3.96 2.43 12.29
CA THR A 85 4.22 1.52 13.42
C THR A 85 2.90 0.99 13.95
N TYR A 86 2.74 -0.34 13.86
CA TYR A 86 1.55 -1.03 14.36
C TYR A 86 1.80 -1.73 15.70
N GLU A 87 3.01 -2.26 15.88
CA GLU A 87 3.52 -2.81 17.14
C GLU A 87 4.92 -2.23 17.42
N LYS A 88 5.38 -2.26 18.67
CA LYS A 88 6.64 -1.62 19.12
C LYS A 88 7.86 -1.88 18.21
N ASN A 89 7.98 -3.08 17.65
CA ASN A 89 9.10 -3.51 16.80
C ASN A 89 8.66 -3.92 15.39
N LEU A 90 7.43 -3.55 14.97
CA LEU A 90 6.91 -3.85 13.64
C LEU A 90 6.73 -2.57 12.85
N ILE A 91 7.38 -2.52 11.70
CA ILE A 91 7.40 -1.37 10.81
C ILE A 91 6.75 -1.78 9.48
N LEU A 92 5.73 -1.04 9.09
CA LEU A 92 5.07 -1.22 7.81
C LEU A 92 5.90 -0.51 6.74
N ILE A 93 6.21 -1.23 5.68
CA ILE A 93 7.02 -0.75 4.56
C ILE A 93 6.20 -0.80 3.29
N ASP A 94 6.25 0.30 2.56
CA ASP A 94 5.55 0.41 1.29
C ASP A 94 6.13 -0.54 0.24
N ALA A 95 5.23 -1.20 -0.48
CA ALA A 95 5.53 -1.85 -1.73
C ALA A 95 4.55 -1.31 -2.77
N TYR A 96 5.06 -0.62 -3.78
CA TYR A 96 4.26 0.10 -4.76
C TYR A 96 4.50 -0.43 -6.17
N ASP A 97 3.47 -0.40 -7.01
CA ASP A 97 3.59 -0.81 -8.41
C ASP A 97 3.97 0.38 -9.28
N ASP A 98 5.09 0.30 -10.01
CA ASP A 98 5.61 1.37 -10.88
C ASP A 98 4.79 1.62 -12.17
N VAL A 99 3.58 1.06 -12.25
CA VAL A 99 2.69 1.21 -13.41
C VAL A 99 2.15 2.63 -13.51
N GLU A 100 2.16 3.15 -14.73
CA GLU A 100 1.67 4.50 -15.04
C GLU A 100 0.21 4.49 -15.48
N PHE A 101 -0.56 5.47 -15.00
CA PHE A 101 -1.99 5.59 -15.27
C PHE A 101 -2.34 6.68 -16.29
N ASP A 102 -1.38 7.44 -16.82
CA ASP A 102 -1.65 8.63 -17.66
C ASP A 102 -2.60 8.34 -18.83
N GLY A 103 -2.35 7.25 -19.55
CA GLY A 103 -3.12 6.89 -20.73
C GLY A 103 -4.56 6.48 -20.40
N VAL A 104 -4.75 5.75 -19.29
CA VAL A 104 -6.08 5.29 -18.87
C VAL A 104 -6.86 6.38 -18.15
N ALA A 105 -6.19 7.26 -17.39
CA ALA A 105 -6.79 8.42 -16.74
C ALA A 105 -7.37 9.41 -17.77
N LYS A 106 -6.65 9.69 -18.86
CA LYS A 106 -7.18 10.54 -19.96
C LYS A 106 -8.44 9.95 -20.60
N LYS A 107 -8.43 8.65 -20.89
CA LYS A 107 -9.63 7.96 -21.41
C LYS A 107 -10.78 7.97 -20.41
N CYS A 108 -10.47 7.80 -19.12
CA CYS A 108 -11.44 7.88 -18.03
C CYS A 108 -12.10 9.25 -17.96
N ALA A 109 -11.32 10.33 -18.10
CA ALA A 109 -11.85 11.70 -18.14
C ALA A 109 -12.85 11.89 -19.28
N ASP A 110 -12.56 11.40 -20.48
CA ASP A 110 -13.50 11.47 -21.60
C ASP A 110 -14.82 10.73 -21.34
N LEU A 111 -14.75 9.56 -20.70
CA LEU A 111 -15.93 8.74 -20.37
C LEU A 111 -16.80 9.33 -19.26
N LEU A 112 -16.21 10.11 -18.35
CA LEU A 112 -16.86 10.64 -17.15
C LEU A 112 -17.11 12.15 -17.24
N LYS A 113 -17.02 12.75 -18.44
CA LYS A 113 -17.28 14.19 -18.67
C LYS A 113 -18.56 14.66 -17.98
N GLY A 114 -18.43 15.73 -17.20
CA GLY A 114 -19.54 16.37 -16.48
C GLY A 114 -19.96 15.67 -15.18
N LYS A 115 -19.30 14.57 -14.79
CA LYS A 115 -19.55 13.89 -13.51
C LYS A 115 -18.63 14.39 -12.41
N THR A 116 -19.13 14.36 -11.19
CA THR A 116 -18.33 14.38 -9.96
C THR A 116 -17.96 12.94 -9.61
N ILE A 117 -16.68 12.64 -9.42
CA ILE A 117 -16.21 11.27 -9.19
C ILE A 117 -15.45 11.16 -7.87
N SER A 118 -15.46 9.97 -7.27
CA SER A 118 -14.53 9.61 -6.20
C SER A 118 -13.40 8.75 -6.74
N LEU A 119 -12.16 9.14 -6.46
CA LEU A 119 -10.97 8.35 -6.82
C LEU A 119 -10.59 7.46 -5.62
N VAL A 120 -10.47 6.16 -5.87
CA VAL A 120 -10.27 5.14 -4.84
C VAL A 120 -9.21 4.13 -5.28
N THR A 121 -8.43 3.60 -4.36
CA THR A 121 -7.35 2.65 -4.67
C THR A 121 -7.01 1.71 -3.51
N ASP A 122 -6.07 0.79 -3.72
CA ASP A 122 -5.43 -0.03 -2.70
C ASP A 122 -3.98 0.46 -2.42
N SER A 123 -3.28 -0.17 -1.46
CA SER A 123 -1.99 0.33 -0.94
C SER A 123 -0.94 0.56 -2.03
N GLN A 124 -0.79 -0.39 -2.96
CA GLN A 124 0.26 -0.40 -3.98
C GLN A 124 0.18 0.76 -4.99
N HIS A 125 -0.97 1.42 -5.15
CA HIS A 125 -1.15 2.53 -6.08
C HIS A 125 -1.45 3.87 -5.40
N LEU A 126 -1.37 3.97 -4.07
CA LEU A 126 -1.57 5.23 -3.33
C LEU A 126 -0.70 6.38 -3.86
N HIS A 127 0.55 6.08 -4.20
CA HIS A 127 1.50 7.05 -4.75
C HIS A 127 1.08 7.68 -6.11
N GLN A 128 0.09 7.09 -6.80
CA GLN A 128 -0.43 7.58 -8.08
C GLN A 128 -1.68 8.43 -7.95
N VAL A 129 -2.30 8.50 -6.76
CA VAL A 129 -3.57 9.19 -6.53
C VAL A 129 -3.50 10.66 -6.93
N ASP A 130 -2.51 11.41 -6.42
CA ASP A 130 -2.34 12.83 -6.72
C ASP A 130 -2.13 13.09 -8.23
N LYS A 131 -1.33 12.24 -8.88
CA LYS A 131 -1.05 12.34 -10.31
C LYS A 131 -2.31 12.11 -11.13
N VAL A 132 -3.09 11.08 -10.81
CA VAL A 132 -4.33 10.73 -11.52
C VAL A 132 -5.41 11.77 -11.25
N GLU A 133 -5.57 12.24 -10.01
CA GLU A 133 -6.45 13.36 -9.68
C GLU A 133 -6.13 14.58 -10.53
N LYS A 134 -4.85 14.95 -10.63
CA LYS A 134 -4.42 16.08 -11.46
C LYS A 134 -4.82 15.89 -12.93
N ILE A 135 -4.59 14.71 -13.49
CA ILE A 135 -4.96 14.44 -14.90
C ILE A 135 -6.47 14.57 -15.10
N LEU A 136 -7.28 14.04 -14.19
CA LEU A 136 -8.74 14.11 -14.29
C LEU A 136 -9.25 15.55 -14.13
N THR A 137 -8.73 16.29 -13.15
CA THR A 137 -9.10 17.70 -12.90
C THR A 137 -8.66 18.64 -14.03
N ASP A 138 -7.46 18.47 -14.58
CA ASP A 138 -6.99 19.20 -15.77
C ASP A 138 -7.91 18.97 -17.00
N ASN A 139 -8.61 17.83 -17.04
CA ASN A 139 -9.58 17.49 -18.09
C ASN A 139 -11.04 17.82 -17.70
N GLY A 140 -11.25 18.63 -16.66
CA GLY A 140 -12.55 19.18 -16.28
C GLY A 140 -13.44 18.23 -15.46
N ILE A 141 -12.88 17.16 -14.89
CA ILE A 141 -13.59 16.29 -13.95
C ILE A 141 -13.49 16.87 -12.54
N ILE A 142 -14.60 16.89 -11.81
CA ILE A 142 -14.60 17.20 -10.38
C ILE A 142 -14.24 15.91 -9.64
N VAL A 143 -13.06 15.87 -9.04
CA VAL A 143 -12.58 14.72 -8.27
C VAL A 143 -12.74 14.99 -6.78
N LYS A 144 -13.23 13.99 -6.04
CA LYS A 144 -13.23 13.96 -4.58
C LYS A 144 -12.39 12.77 -4.11
N ILE A 145 -11.57 12.99 -3.10
CA ILE A 145 -10.83 11.93 -2.42
C ILE A 145 -11.44 11.77 -1.04
N GLY A 146 -11.95 10.57 -0.75
CA GLY A 146 -12.52 10.23 0.53
C GLY A 146 -11.48 10.30 1.64
N LYS A 147 -11.87 10.79 2.82
CA LYS A 147 -10.96 10.86 3.96
C LYS A 147 -10.72 9.49 4.58
N GLY A 148 -9.46 9.21 4.89
CA GLY A 148 -9.03 8.03 5.60
C GLY A 148 -9.72 7.91 6.96
N LYS A 149 -10.02 6.67 7.35
CA LYS A 149 -10.67 6.34 8.63
C LYS A 149 -10.28 4.93 9.05
N GLY A 150 -10.24 4.69 10.36
CA GLY A 150 -9.72 3.42 10.87
C GLY A 150 -8.24 3.31 10.54
N GLN A 151 -7.86 2.29 9.78
CA GLN A 151 -6.49 2.11 9.30
C GLN A 151 -6.25 2.71 7.89
N LEU A 152 -7.31 3.09 7.18
CA LEU A 152 -7.19 3.53 5.79
C LEU A 152 -6.60 4.94 5.67
N ASN A 153 -5.77 5.13 4.64
CA ASN A 153 -5.36 6.43 4.11
C ASN A 153 -6.49 7.08 3.31
N ASP A 154 -6.30 8.35 2.94
CA ASP A 154 -7.19 9.05 2.01
C ASP A 154 -7.26 8.29 0.67
N GLY A 155 -8.49 8.07 0.16
CA GLY A 155 -8.73 7.31 -1.08
C GLY A 155 -8.44 5.81 -1.01
N GLN A 156 -7.97 5.27 0.12
CA GLN A 156 -7.64 3.85 0.25
C GLN A 156 -8.88 3.00 0.59
N VAL A 157 -8.96 1.78 0.06
CA VAL A 157 -9.89 0.75 0.55
C VAL A 157 -9.15 -0.55 0.84
N PHE A 158 -9.72 -1.32 1.77
CA PHE A 158 -9.38 -2.73 1.98
C PHE A 158 -10.50 -3.62 1.48
N GLY A 159 -10.28 -4.93 1.54
CA GLY A 159 -11.35 -5.87 1.28
C GLY A 159 -12.45 -5.89 2.37
N CYS A 160 -12.15 -5.43 3.58
CA CYS A 160 -13.06 -5.41 4.72
C CYS A 160 -13.55 -4.00 5.12
N GLU A 161 -12.93 -2.94 4.61
CA GLU A 161 -13.21 -1.55 5.00
C GLU A 161 -13.21 -0.64 3.76
N PHE A 162 -14.29 0.15 3.61
CA PHE A 162 -14.53 1.00 2.44
C PHE A 162 -14.85 2.47 2.81
N TYR A 163 -14.50 2.92 4.02
CA TYR A 163 -14.95 4.21 4.55
C TYR A 163 -14.70 5.40 3.61
N PRO A 164 -13.50 5.56 3.00
CA PRO A 164 -13.25 6.67 2.08
C PRO A 164 -14.21 6.71 0.88
N ALA A 165 -14.61 5.53 0.38
CA ALA A 165 -15.62 5.45 -0.66
C ALA A 165 -17.02 5.75 -0.09
N THR A 166 -17.44 5.01 0.94
CA THR A 166 -18.82 5.04 1.47
C THR A 166 -19.25 6.42 1.96
N ASP A 167 -18.36 7.17 2.59
CA ASP A 167 -18.68 8.50 3.14
C ASP A 167 -19.01 9.52 2.02
N LEU A 168 -18.54 9.28 0.79
CA LEU A 168 -18.82 10.11 -0.39
C LEU A 168 -20.03 9.63 -1.22
N LYS A 169 -20.74 8.57 -0.82
CA LYS A 169 -21.81 7.92 -1.61
C LYS A 169 -22.95 8.85 -2.06
N LYS A 170 -23.21 9.93 -1.33
CA LYS A 170 -24.26 10.92 -1.66
C LYS A 170 -23.74 12.15 -2.42
N GLU A 171 -22.43 12.20 -2.68
CA GLU A 171 -21.72 13.37 -3.15
C GLU A 171 -21.07 13.20 -4.52
N VAL A 172 -21.04 11.96 -5.05
CA VAL A 172 -20.38 11.61 -6.31
C VAL A 172 -21.32 10.82 -7.20
N ASP A 173 -21.16 11.00 -8.52
CA ASP A 173 -21.92 10.31 -9.56
C ASP A 173 -21.31 8.95 -9.94
N ALA A 174 -20.01 8.77 -9.67
CA ALA A 174 -19.28 7.55 -9.98
C ALA A 174 -18.03 7.37 -9.11
N TYR A 175 -17.55 6.13 -9.02
CA TYR A 175 -16.25 5.80 -8.44
C TYR A 175 -15.29 5.36 -9.55
N VAL A 176 -14.04 5.80 -9.44
CA VAL A 176 -12.92 5.35 -10.27
C VAL A 176 -11.97 4.59 -9.37
N PHE A 177 -11.93 3.26 -9.54
CA PHE A 177 -10.98 2.41 -8.82
C PHE A 177 -9.67 2.33 -9.61
N LEU A 178 -8.58 2.72 -8.96
CA LEU A 178 -7.22 2.70 -9.48
C LEU A 178 -6.54 1.40 -9.05
N GLY A 179 -6.48 0.41 -9.95
CA GLY A 179 -5.79 -0.85 -9.71
C GLY A 179 -6.46 -2.04 -10.39
N GLN A 180 -5.93 -3.22 -10.11
CA GLN A 180 -6.37 -4.49 -10.70
C GLN A 180 -7.11 -5.37 -9.67
N SER A 181 -8.31 -4.97 -9.26
CA SER A 181 -9.12 -5.75 -8.31
C SER A 181 -10.61 -5.64 -8.58
N ASN A 182 -11.19 -6.74 -9.09
CA ASN A 182 -12.65 -6.87 -9.19
C ASN A 182 -13.29 -6.92 -7.80
N PHE A 183 -12.60 -7.46 -6.79
CA PHE A 183 -13.12 -7.56 -5.44
C PHE A 183 -13.38 -6.18 -4.83
N HIS A 184 -12.38 -5.29 -4.88
CA HIS A 184 -12.52 -3.92 -4.38
C HIS A 184 -13.53 -3.13 -5.21
N ALA A 185 -13.46 -3.21 -6.54
CA ALA A 185 -14.39 -2.51 -7.43
C ALA A 185 -15.86 -2.95 -7.21
N SER A 186 -16.11 -4.26 -7.04
CA SER A 186 -17.44 -4.77 -6.70
C SER A 186 -17.88 -4.35 -5.30
N GLY A 187 -16.98 -4.35 -4.31
CA GLY A 187 -17.30 -3.86 -2.96
C GLY A 187 -17.73 -2.40 -2.93
N ILE A 188 -17.05 -1.54 -3.70
CA ILE A 188 -17.41 -0.12 -3.87
C ILE A 188 -18.79 0.04 -4.54
N ALA A 189 -19.15 -0.85 -5.47
CA ALA A 189 -20.39 -0.75 -6.24
C ALA A 189 -21.66 -1.10 -5.43
N LEU A 190 -21.54 -1.74 -4.26
CA LEU A 190 -22.65 -2.13 -3.39
C LEU A 190 -23.10 -0.96 -2.47
#